data_AF-A0A381LFC7-F1
#
_entry.id   AF-A0A381LFC7-F1
#
_cell.length_a   1.000
_cell.length_b   1.000
_cell.length_c   1.000
_cell.angle_alpha   90.00
_cell.angle_beta   90.00
_cell.angle_gamma   90.00
#
_symmetry.space_group_name_H-M   'P 1'
#
loop_
_entity.id
_entity.type
_entity.pdbx_description
1 polymer ?
#
loop_
_entity_poly.entity_id
_entity_poly.type
_entity_poly.pdbx_seq_one_letter_code
_entity_poly.pdbx_strand_id
1 'polypeptide(L)'
;MFTTLIRRTGLEKAPFANITRYKSKKVWPPDFSKLNAKQQFRFERKLKRRSKLKWARPRWVKGVKIAQLSSILSRSTWCKCRSLC
;
A
#
# COMPACT_ATOMS: atom_id res chain seq x y z
N MET A 1 9.61 -17.10 5.05
CA MET A 1 9.15 -15.75 4.62
C MET A 1 9.13 -14.72 5.76
N PHE A 2 8.80 -15.11 7.02
CA PHE A 2 8.75 -14.20 8.18
C PHE A 2 10.10 -13.70 8.72
N THR A 3 11.20 -14.40 8.46
CA THR A 3 12.56 -13.98 8.86
C THR A 3 12.99 -12.64 8.23
N THR A 4 12.42 -12.27 7.08
CA THR A 4 12.70 -10.98 6.43
C THR A 4 11.98 -9.79 7.07
N LEU A 5 10.90 -10.02 7.83
CA LEU A 5 10.16 -8.96 8.52
C LEU A 5 10.89 -8.57 9.81
N ILE A 6 11.39 -9.55 10.55
CA ILE A 6 12.18 -9.33 11.78
C ILE A 6 13.50 -8.62 11.48
N ARG A 7 14.16 -8.94 10.35
CA ARG A 7 15.36 -8.21 9.90
C ARG A 7 15.10 -6.74 9.53
N ARG A 8 13.87 -6.39 9.15
CA ARG A 8 13.52 -5.03 8.72
C ARG A 8 13.06 -4.14 9.86
N THR A 9 12.52 -4.70 10.94
CA THR A 9 12.08 -3.94 12.11
C THR A 9 13.23 -3.47 13.00
N GLY A 10 14.40 -4.11 12.93
CA GLY A 10 15.62 -3.72 13.66
C GLY A 10 16.60 -2.83 12.88
N LEU A 11 16.33 -2.52 11.61
CA LEU A 11 17.14 -1.56 10.85
C LEU A 11 16.70 -0.15 11.21
N GLU A 12 17.30 0.40 12.26
CA GLU A 12 17.51 1.85 12.35
C GLU A 12 17.98 2.32 10.98
N LYS A 13 17.26 3.30 10.43
CA LYS A 13 17.49 3.81 9.09
C LYS A 13 18.78 4.63 9.12
N ALA A 14 19.93 3.95 9.03
CA ALA A 14 21.22 4.60 8.90
C ALA A 14 21.09 5.69 7.83
N PRO A 15 21.55 6.93 8.10
CA PRO A 15 21.43 8.00 7.14
C PRO A 15 22.21 7.58 5.90
N PHE A 16 21.47 7.27 4.83
CA PHE A 16 21.95 6.90 3.50
C PHE A 16 23.04 7.86 2.95
N ALA A 17 23.21 9.02 3.57
CA ALA A 17 24.16 10.06 3.20
C ALA A 17 25.64 9.67 3.29
N ASN A 18 26.02 8.62 4.04
CA ASN A 18 27.44 8.34 4.34
C ASN A 18 28.06 7.15 3.57
N ILE A 19 27.30 6.44 2.73
CA ILE A 19 27.78 5.21 2.07
C ILE A 19 28.11 5.46 0.58
N THR A 20 27.63 6.55 -0.01
CA THR A 20 27.81 6.84 -1.45
C THR A 20 28.92 7.87 -1.70
N ARG A 21 29.79 7.59 -2.69
CA ARG A 21 30.86 8.50 -3.17
C ARG A 21 30.32 9.88 -3.58
N TYR A 22 29.08 9.92 -4.06
CA TYR A 22 28.36 11.16 -4.36
C TYR A 22 27.36 11.46 -3.23
N LYS A 23 27.54 12.59 -2.54
CA LYS A 23 26.63 13.02 -1.48
C LYS A 23 25.42 13.74 -2.07
N SER A 24 24.22 13.40 -1.60
CA SER A 24 23.01 14.14 -1.95
C SER A 24 23.09 15.57 -1.42
N LYS A 25 22.86 16.58 -2.27
CA LYS A 25 22.85 18.01 -1.86
C LYS A 25 21.84 18.32 -0.76
N LYS A 26 20.73 17.57 -0.70
CA LYS A 26 19.71 17.68 0.34
C LYS A 26 19.58 16.35 1.06
N VAL A 27 19.75 16.37 2.38
CA VAL A 27 19.51 15.21 3.25
C VAL A 27 18.01 14.90 3.22
N TRP A 28 17.71 13.64 2.96
CA TRP A 28 16.38 13.05 3.11
C TRP A 28 16.47 12.14 4.34
N PRO A 29 15.57 12.13 5.32
CA PRO A 29 14.28 12.81 5.40
C PRO A 29 14.41 14.27 5.88
N PRO A 30 13.45 15.15 5.50
CA PRO A 30 13.39 16.50 6.07
C PRO A 30 12.98 16.44 7.54
N ASP A 31 13.59 17.28 8.38
CA ASP A 31 13.17 17.45 9.77
C ASP A 31 11.76 18.07 9.82
N PHE A 32 10.75 17.27 10.19
CA PHE A 32 9.36 17.71 10.24
C PHE A 32 9.10 18.81 11.27
N SER A 33 9.89 18.86 12.35
CA SER A 33 9.77 19.87 13.41
C SER A 33 10.15 21.28 12.96
N LYS A 34 10.91 21.42 11.87
CA LYS A 34 11.38 22.71 11.33
C LYS A 34 10.52 23.23 10.17
N LEU A 35 9.54 22.43 9.72
CA LEU A 35 8.67 22.74 8.58
C LEU A 35 7.46 23.57 9.02
N ASN A 36 7.09 24.58 8.23
CA ASN A 36 5.85 25.32 8.45
C ASN A 36 4.63 24.36 8.31
N ALA A 37 3.60 24.54 9.13
CA ALA A 37 2.35 23.77 9.11
C ALA A 37 1.73 23.63 7.70
N LYS A 38 1.78 24.70 6.88
CA LYS A 38 1.30 24.66 5.49
C LYS A 38 2.09 23.66 4.62
N GLN A 39 3.39 23.54 4.84
CA GLN A 39 4.25 22.60 4.12
C GLN A 39 4.05 21.17 4.65
N GLN A 40 3.94 21.00 5.97
CA GLN A 40 3.63 19.72 6.59
C GLN A 40 2.33 19.12 6.04
N PHE A 41 1.24 19.89 5.98
CA PHE A 41 -0.04 19.44 5.43
C PHE A 41 0.07 18.99 3.97
N ARG A 42 0.88 19.69 3.15
CA ARG A 42 1.14 19.29 1.75
C ARG A 42 1.86 17.94 1.67
N PHE A 43 2.82 17.69 2.57
CA PHE A 43 3.54 16.42 2.64
C PHE A 43 2.65 15.28 3.09
N GLU A 44 1.87 15.47 4.16
CA GLU A 44 0.91 14.48 4.66
C GLU A 44 -0.09 14.07 3.56
N ARG A 45 -0.65 15.05 2.86
CA ARG A 45 -1.57 14.80 1.73
C ARG A 45 -0.90 14.01 0.61
N LYS A 46 0.37 14.30 0.29
CA LYS A 46 1.15 13.55 -0.71
C LYS A 46 1.44 12.12 -0.25
N LEU A 47 1.77 11.93 1.02
CA LEU A 47 2.01 10.60 1.61
C LEU A 47 0.75 9.74 1.60
N LYS A 48 -0.39 10.29 2.02
CA LYS A 48 -1.70 9.59 2.00
C LYS A 48 -2.10 9.15 0.59
N ARG A 49 -1.81 9.96 -0.42
CA ARG A 49 -2.04 9.59 -1.84
C ARG A 49 -1.12 8.46 -2.28
N ARG A 50 0.17 8.57 -2.00
CA ARG A 50 1.17 7.55 -2.38
C ARG A 50 0.92 6.22 -1.67
N SER A 51 0.50 6.23 -0.41
CA SER A 51 0.15 5.01 0.31
C SER A 51 -1.06 4.34 -0.33
N LYS A 52 -2.13 5.09 -0.64
CA LYS A 52 -3.30 4.56 -1.34
C LYS A 52 -2.92 3.92 -2.68
N LEU A 53 -2.02 4.54 -3.45
CA LEU A 53 -1.56 4.02 -4.73
C LEU A 53 -0.69 2.77 -4.59
N LYS A 54 0.20 2.72 -3.58
CA LYS A 54 1.05 1.56 -3.29
C LYS A 54 0.21 0.33 -2.90
N TRP A 55 -0.88 0.55 -2.18
CA TRP A 55 -1.79 -0.51 -1.74
C TRP A 55 -2.89 -0.83 -2.76
N ALA A 56 -3.03 -0.03 -3.83
CA ALA A 56 -3.97 -0.33 -4.89
C ALA A 56 -3.53 -1.58 -5.68
N ARG A 57 -4.37 -2.63 -5.67
CA ARG A 57 -4.17 -3.85 -6.47
C ARG A 57 -5.35 -4.06 -7.43
N PRO A 58 -5.47 -3.26 -8.50
CA PRO A 58 -6.67 -3.24 -9.35
C PRO A 58 -6.93 -4.58 -10.07
N ARG A 59 -5.87 -5.26 -10.52
CA ARG A 59 -6.00 -6.57 -11.20
C ARG A 59 -6.52 -7.67 -10.27
N TRP A 60 -6.00 -7.73 -9.04
CA TRP A 60 -6.44 -8.68 -8.03
C TRP A 60 -7.90 -8.43 -7.63
N VAL A 61 -8.25 -7.17 -7.35
CA VAL A 61 -9.63 -6.79 -7.00
C VAL A 61 -10.61 -7.10 -8.12
N LYS A 62 -10.21 -6.92 -9.40
CA LYS A 62 -11.03 -7.32 -10.55
C LYS A 62 -11.31 -8.83 -10.56
N GLY A 63 -10.29 -9.66 -10.32
CA GLY A 63 -10.44 -11.12 -10.23
C GLY A 63 -11.40 -11.56 -9.13
N VAL A 64 -11.23 -11.02 -7.92
CA VAL A 64 -12.11 -11.34 -6.77
C VAL A 64 -13.57 -10.97 -7.06
N LYS A 65 -13.82 -9.82 -7.69
CA LYS A 65 -15.18 -9.40 -8.07
C LYS A 65 -15.84 -10.34 -9.08
N ILE A 66 -15.09 -10.84 -10.06
CA ILE A 66 -15.60 -11.82 -11.03
C ILE A 66 -15.95 -13.13 -10.32
N ALA A 67 -15.06 -13.62 -9.46
CA ALA A 67 -15.28 -14.85 -8.69
C ALA A 67 -16.48 -14.73 -7.73
N GLN A 68 -16.69 -13.54 -7.14
CA GLN A 68 -17.85 -13.27 -6.30
C GLN A 68 -19.15 -13.31 -7.11
N LEU A 69 -19.18 -12.69 -8.28
CA LEU A 69 -20.35 -12.74 -9.18
C LEU A 69 -20.64 -14.15 -9.69
N SER A 70 -19.62 -14.92 -10.06
CA SER A 70 -19.82 -16.31 -10.49
C SER A 70 -20.39 -17.18 -9.37
N SER A 71 -19.95 -16.96 -8.13
CA SER A 71 -20.46 -17.66 -6.95
C SER A 71 -21.93 -17.32 -6.67
N ILE A 72 -22.31 -16.04 -6.80
CA ILE A 72 -23.70 -15.59 -6.63
C ILE A 72 -24.59 -16.19 -7.71
N LEU A 73 -24.18 -16.10 -8.98
CA LEU A 73 -24.95 -16.64 -10.11
C LEU A 73 -25.16 -18.15 -9.99
N SER A 74 -24.09 -18.89 -9.68
CA SER A 74 -24.16 -20.34 -9.46
C SER A 74 -25.17 -20.68 -8.36
N ARG A 75 -25.11 -19.99 -7.22
CA ARG A 75 -26.06 -20.19 -6.12
C ARG A 75 -27.50 -19.82 -6.50
N SER A 76 -27.72 -18.71 -7.19
CA SER A 76 -29.07 -18.29 -7.58
C SER A 76 -29.70 -19.25 -8.57
N THR A 77 -28.93 -19.75 -9.54
CA THR A 77 -29.43 -20.73 -10.53
C THR A 77 -29.72 -22.07 -9.86
N TRP A 78 -28.86 -22.49 -8.93
CA TRP A 78 -29.08 -23.73 -8.17
C TRP A 78 -30.32 -23.65 -7.26
N CYS A 79 -30.52 -22.54 -6.54
CA CYS A 79 -31.74 -22.32 -5.76
C CYS A 79 -32.99 -22.28 -6.65
N LYS A 80 -32.91 -21.70 -7.85
CA LYS A 80 -34.04 -21.65 -8.77
C LYS A 80 -34.37 -23.03 -9.35
N CYS A 81 -33.38 -23.82 -9.75
CA CYS A 81 -33.61 -25.22 -10.13
C CYS A 81 -34.15 -26.08 -8.98
N ARG A 82 -33.67 -25.87 -7.74
CA ARG A 82 -34.16 -26.60 -6.56
C ARG A 82 -35.60 -26.23 -6.17
N SER A 83 -36.05 -25.02 -6.49
CA SER A 83 -37.41 -24.56 -6.21
C SER A 83 -38.43 -24.97 -7.29
N LEU A 84 -37.98 -25.40 -8.47
CA LEU A 84 -38.84 -25.83 -9.58
C LEU A 84 -38.99 -27.36 -9.68
N CYS A 85 -38.28 -28.13 -8.84
CA CYS A 85 -38.59 -29.53 -8.52
C CYS A 85 -39.38 -29.58 -7.22
#